data_AF-A0A251TA27-F1
#
_entry.id   AF-A0A251TA27-F1
#
_cell.length_a   1.000
_cell.length_b   1.000
_cell.length_c   1.000
_cell.angle_alpha   90.00
_cell.angle_beta   90.00
_cell.angle_gamma   90.00
#
_symmetry.space_group_name_H-M   'P 1'
#
loop_
_entity.id
_entity.type
_entity.pdbx_description
1 polymer ?
#
loop_
_entity_poly.entity_id
_entity_poly.type
_entity_poly.pdbx_seq_one_letter_code
_entity_poly.pdbx_strand_id
1 'polypeptide(L)'
;MFPKSTPDTFSQKLYQTFQTHRRFIKPKLARSDFIIAHYAGEVHYQSDQFLDKNKDYIVPEHQDLLSASKCSFVAGLFPPLHQDATKHSKFSSIGSRFKVQLQQLMETLNSTQPHYIRCVKPNNLLKPAVFENVNVIHQLRYGGVLEAIRISCAGYPTNKNFTDFINRFGLLDPEVLRLK
;
A
#
# COMPACT_ATOMS: atom_id res chain seq x y z
N MET A 1 -19.90 14.59 -8.76
CA MET A 1 -20.41 14.31 -7.40
C MET A 1 -21.92 14.27 -7.50
N PHE A 2 -22.56 13.19 -7.08
CA PHE A 2 -24.02 13.12 -7.11
C PHE A 2 -24.59 13.80 -5.85
N PRO A 3 -25.55 14.74 -5.99
CA PRO A 3 -26.21 15.30 -4.82
C PRO A 3 -26.92 14.18 -4.04
N LYS A 4 -26.82 14.23 -2.71
CA LYS A 4 -27.42 13.26 -1.77
C LYS A 4 -26.88 11.81 -1.86
N SER A 5 -25.66 11.61 -2.36
CA SER A 5 -25.02 10.28 -2.24
C SER A 5 -24.81 9.89 -0.78
N THR A 6 -25.24 8.68 -0.45
CA THR A 6 -25.06 8.04 0.87
C THR A 6 -24.04 6.89 0.78
N PRO A 7 -23.49 6.43 1.92
CA PRO A 7 -22.63 5.24 1.97
C PRO A 7 -23.27 4.02 1.28
N ASP A 8 -24.56 3.77 1.50
CA ASP A 8 -25.30 2.69 0.83
C ASP A 8 -25.31 2.82 -0.69
N THR A 9 -25.63 4.02 -1.21
CA THR A 9 -25.66 4.23 -2.68
C THR A 9 -24.27 4.06 -3.30
N PHE A 10 -23.22 4.45 -2.57
CA PHE A 10 -21.84 4.25 -2.99
C PHE A 10 -21.49 2.76 -3.06
N SER A 11 -21.78 2.00 -2.01
CA SER A 11 -21.47 0.56 -1.99
C SER A 11 -22.29 -0.23 -2.99
N GLN A 12 -23.57 0.11 -3.20
CA GLN A 12 -24.37 -0.49 -4.29
C GLN A 12 -23.76 -0.25 -5.66
N LYS A 13 -23.25 0.97 -5.91
CA LYS A 13 -22.55 1.30 -7.16
C LYS A 13 -21.29 0.44 -7.32
N LEU A 14 -20.51 0.25 -6.25
CA LEU A 14 -19.34 -0.63 -6.26
C LEU A 14 -19.72 -2.08 -6.57
N TYR A 15 -20.75 -2.62 -5.93
CA TYR A 15 -21.23 -3.99 -6.16
C TYR A 15 -21.63 -4.22 -7.61
N GLN A 16 -22.33 -3.26 -8.22
CA GLN A 16 -22.73 -3.34 -9.64
C GLN A 16 -21.53 -3.24 -10.58
N THR A 17 -20.58 -2.35 -10.27
CA THR A 17 -19.44 -2.05 -11.14
C THR A 17 -18.40 -3.18 -11.12
N PHE A 18 -18.16 -3.78 -9.96
CA PHE A 18 -17.08 -4.75 -9.75
C PHE A 18 -17.59 -6.16 -9.48
N GLN A 19 -18.83 -6.47 -9.87
CA GLN A 19 -19.47 -7.77 -9.61
C GLN A 19 -18.66 -8.98 -10.08
N THR A 20 -17.96 -8.85 -11.21
CA THR A 20 -17.17 -9.93 -11.82
C THR A 20 -15.70 -9.90 -11.42
N HIS A 21 -15.27 -8.88 -10.67
CA HIS A 21 -13.86 -8.70 -10.37
C HIS A 21 -13.42 -9.63 -9.23
N ARG A 22 -12.47 -10.53 -9.53
CA ARG A 22 -12.03 -11.60 -8.60
C ARG A 22 -11.57 -11.11 -7.22
N ARG A 23 -11.10 -9.86 -7.11
CA ARG A 23 -10.63 -9.28 -5.84
C ARG A 23 -11.66 -8.40 -5.13
N PHE A 24 -12.86 -8.26 -5.66
CA PHE A 24 -13.92 -7.49 -5.04
C PHE A 24 -14.99 -8.45 -4.52
N ILE A 25 -15.32 -8.34 -3.24
CA ILE A 25 -16.25 -9.24 -2.56
C ILE A 25 -17.35 -8.40 -1.91
N LYS A 26 -18.61 -8.77 -2.18
CA LYS A 26 -19.78 -8.20 -1.51
C LYS A 26 -20.04 -8.96 -0.20
N PRO A 27 -20.04 -8.29 0.98
CA PRO A 27 -20.41 -8.92 2.24
C PRO A 27 -21.83 -9.48 2.23
N LYS A 28 -22.06 -10.59 2.93
CA LYS A 28 -23.39 -11.24 2.99
C LYS A 28 -24.39 -10.49 3.88
N LEU A 29 -23.92 -9.87 4.96
CA LEU A 29 -24.76 -9.31 6.02
C LEU A 29 -24.78 -7.77 6.04
N ALA A 30 -23.66 -7.13 5.71
CA ALA A 30 -23.56 -5.67 5.73
C ALA A 30 -24.10 -5.05 4.43
N ARG A 31 -24.92 -4.00 4.56
CA ARG A 31 -25.56 -3.32 3.42
C ARG A 31 -24.65 -2.30 2.73
N SER A 32 -23.72 -1.72 3.49
CA SER A 32 -22.86 -0.62 3.06
C SER A 32 -21.37 -0.98 3.07
N ASP A 33 -20.93 -2.16 3.52
CA ASP A 33 -19.50 -2.50 3.55
C ASP A 33 -19.03 -3.16 2.25
N PHE A 34 -17.74 -3.14 1.97
CA PHE A 34 -17.18 -3.91 0.87
C PHE A 34 -15.85 -4.54 1.27
N ILE A 35 -15.49 -5.64 0.60
CA ILE A 35 -14.25 -6.36 0.89
C ILE A 35 -13.38 -6.34 -0.35
N ILE A 36 -12.09 -6.04 -0.14
CA ILE A 36 -11.08 -6.16 -1.17
C ILE A 36 -10.11 -7.26 -0.78
N ALA A 37 -9.91 -8.23 -1.66
CA ALA A 37 -8.86 -9.24 -1.52
C ALA A 37 -7.51 -8.63 -1.94
N HIS A 38 -6.79 -8.10 -0.95
CA HIS A 38 -5.44 -7.60 -1.13
C HIS A 38 -4.43 -8.75 -1.21
N TYR A 39 -3.19 -8.41 -1.57
CA TYR A 39 -2.06 -9.33 -1.51
C TYR A 39 -1.91 -10.00 -0.13
N ALA A 40 -2.16 -9.25 0.95
CA ALA A 40 -2.05 -9.70 2.34
C ALA A 40 -3.30 -10.47 2.86
N GLY A 41 -4.34 -10.61 2.05
CA GLY A 41 -5.63 -11.20 2.43
C GLY A 41 -6.81 -10.25 2.24
N GLU A 42 -7.98 -10.69 2.67
CA GLU A 42 -9.22 -9.93 2.58
C GLU A 42 -9.27 -8.83 3.64
N VAL A 43 -9.59 -7.61 3.21
CA VAL A 43 -9.77 -6.45 4.09
C VAL A 43 -11.19 -5.93 3.96
N HIS A 44 -11.87 -5.84 5.10
CA HIS A 44 -13.22 -5.31 5.21
C HIS A 44 -13.17 -3.79 5.36
N TYR A 45 -13.85 -3.08 4.47
CA TYR A 45 -13.97 -1.64 4.48
C TYR A 45 -15.41 -1.24 4.81
N GLN A 46 -15.55 -0.44 5.87
CA GLN A 46 -16.80 0.20 6.21
C GLN A 46 -16.94 1.48 5.41
N SER A 47 -17.99 1.61 4.60
CA SER A 47 -18.15 2.80 3.74
C SER A 47 -18.65 4.05 4.50
N ASP A 48 -18.93 3.92 5.79
CA ASP A 48 -19.33 5.04 6.63
C ASP A 48 -18.29 6.17 6.55
N GLN A 49 -18.78 7.38 6.29
CA GLN A 49 -17.98 8.59 6.08
C GLN A 49 -16.99 8.56 4.91
N PHE A 50 -16.94 7.51 4.06
CA PHE A 50 -16.01 7.48 2.91
C PHE A 50 -16.20 8.68 1.99
N LEU A 51 -17.46 9.01 1.70
CA LEU A 51 -17.80 10.13 0.82
C LEU A 51 -17.34 11.45 1.42
N ASP A 52 -17.64 11.70 2.70
CA ASP A 52 -17.28 12.95 3.39
C ASP A 52 -15.78 13.10 3.56
N LYS A 53 -15.08 12.03 3.98
CA LYS A 53 -13.62 12.00 4.08
C LYS A 53 -12.92 12.24 2.74
N ASN A 54 -13.58 11.92 1.62
CA ASN A 54 -13.00 12.14 0.29
C ASN A 54 -13.29 13.55 -0.26
N LYS A 55 -14.16 14.34 0.39
CA LYS A 55 -14.41 15.73 0.00
C LYS A 55 -13.24 16.60 0.44
N ASP A 56 -12.50 17.11 -0.53
CA ASP A 56 -11.45 18.10 -0.30
C ASP A 56 -12.00 19.48 -0.67
N TYR A 57 -12.80 20.06 0.22
CA TYR A 57 -13.39 21.37 0.00
C TYR A 57 -12.53 22.44 0.68
N ILE A 58 -11.73 23.13 -0.14
CA ILE A 58 -11.04 24.36 0.27
C ILE A 58 -11.82 25.52 -0.36
N VAL A 59 -12.35 26.37 0.51
CA VAL A 59 -13.04 27.61 0.14
C VAL A 59 -11.97 28.60 -0.34
N PRO A 60 -11.99 29.05 -1.61
CA PRO A 60 -11.01 30.01 -2.11
C PRO A 60 -10.89 31.26 -1.24
N GLU A 61 -12.02 31.76 -0.72
CA GLU A 61 -12.08 32.94 0.14
C GLU A 61 -11.34 32.73 1.47
N HIS A 62 -11.31 31.50 2.01
CA HIS A 62 -10.51 31.20 3.20
C HIS A 62 -9.02 31.25 2.88
N GLN A 63 -8.62 30.78 1.69
CA GLN A 63 -7.23 30.83 1.26
C GLN A 63 -6.78 32.27 1.02
N ASP A 64 -7.61 33.10 0.39
CA ASP A 64 -7.33 34.52 0.18
C ASP A 64 -7.17 35.24 1.52
N LEU A 65 -8.08 34.99 2.48
CA LEU A 65 -8.00 35.58 3.82
C LEU A 65 -6.70 35.20 4.55
N LEU A 66 -6.32 33.93 4.52
CA LEU A 66 -5.14 33.42 5.22
C LEU A 66 -3.84 33.90 4.57
N SER A 67 -3.80 33.98 3.24
CA SER A 67 -2.65 34.52 2.50
C SER A 67 -2.45 36.02 2.73
N ALA A 68 -3.54 36.77 2.96
CA ALA A 68 -3.52 38.20 3.29
C ALA A 68 -3.26 38.51 4.78
N SER A 69 -2.97 37.48 5.59
CA SER A 69 -2.68 37.66 7.01
C SER A 69 -1.50 38.64 7.23
N LYS A 70 -1.67 39.55 8.20
CA LYS A 70 -0.60 40.45 8.65
C LYS A 70 0.52 39.72 9.40
N CYS A 71 0.25 38.52 9.90
CA CYS A 71 1.26 37.66 10.52
C CYS A 71 2.02 36.93 9.40
N SER A 72 3.30 37.25 9.23
CA SER A 72 4.17 36.67 8.20
C SER A 72 4.26 35.15 8.26
N PHE A 73 4.26 34.58 9.47
CA PHE A 73 4.22 33.12 9.66
C PHE A 73 2.95 32.51 9.08
N VAL A 74 1.78 33.08 9.40
CA VAL A 74 0.49 32.58 8.90
C VAL A 74 0.37 32.75 7.39
N ALA A 75 0.73 33.92 6.85
CA ALA A 75 0.70 34.15 5.40
C ALA A 75 1.64 33.18 4.66
N GLY A 76 2.80 32.87 5.24
CA GLY A 76 3.77 31.91 4.69
C GLY A 76 3.28 30.46 4.61
N LEU A 77 2.30 30.06 5.45
CA LEU A 77 1.70 28.72 5.39
C LEU A 77 0.71 28.56 4.22
N PHE A 78 0.17 29.66 3.71
CA PHE A 78 -0.87 29.68 2.68
C PHE A 78 -0.43 30.55 1.48
N PRO A 79 0.57 30.10 0.70
CA PRO A 79 1.00 30.85 -0.47
C PRO A 79 -0.15 30.98 -1.49
N PRO A 80 -0.18 32.07 -2.28
CA PRO A 80 -1.19 32.26 -3.30
C PRO A 80 -1.14 31.12 -4.33
N LEU A 81 -2.31 30.62 -4.74
CA LEU A 81 -2.40 29.62 -5.80
C LEU A 81 -1.86 30.19 -7.10
N HIS A 82 -1.09 29.40 -7.85
CA HIS A 82 -0.69 29.75 -9.21
C HIS A 82 -1.94 29.98 -10.09
N GLN A 83 -1.99 31.11 -10.79
CA GLN A 83 -3.17 31.62 -11.52
C GLN A 83 -3.73 30.65 -12.59
N ASP A 84 -2.97 29.63 -12.99
CA ASP A 84 -3.41 28.61 -13.96
C ASP A 84 -4.48 27.64 -13.41
N ALA A 85 -4.74 27.64 -12.10
CA ALA A 85 -5.80 26.84 -11.49
C ALA A 85 -7.22 27.39 -11.74
N THR A 86 -7.34 28.61 -12.27
CA THR A 86 -8.62 29.35 -12.39
C THR A 86 -9.54 28.87 -13.52
N LYS A 87 -9.08 28.04 -14.48
CA LYS A 87 -9.91 27.59 -15.60
C LYS A 87 -10.54 26.20 -15.46
N HIS A 88 -10.17 25.43 -14.44
CA HIS A 88 -10.79 24.13 -14.18
C HIS A 88 -11.07 23.94 -12.70
N SER A 89 -12.16 24.52 -12.22
CA SER A 89 -12.87 24.10 -11.00
C SER A 89 -13.49 22.70 -11.17
N LYS A 90 -12.68 21.72 -11.61
CA LYS A 90 -13.02 20.31 -11.52
C LYS A 90 -12.71 19.92 -10.09
N PHE A 91 -13.76 19.70 -9.30
CA PHE A 91 -13.67 19.11 -7.97
C PHE A 91 -12.60 18.00 -7.96
N SER A 92 -11.54 18.21 -7.18
CA SER A 92 -10.46 17.25 -7.02
C SER A 92 -10.60 16.63 -5.64
N SER A 93 -10.93 15.34 -5.60
CA SER A 93 -11.12 14.62 -4.34
C SER A 93 -9.77 14.27 -3.70
N ILE A 94 -9.76 14.01 -2.38
CA ILE A 94 -8.54 13.59 -1.67
C ILE A 94 -7.95 12.34 -2.35
N GLY A 95 -8.78 11.36 -2.68
CA GLY A 95 -8.36 10.14 -3.36
C GLY A 95 -7.77 10.39 -4.75
N SER A 96 -8.29 11.38 -5.49
CA SER A 96 -7.74 11.76 -6.80
C SER A 96 -6.35 12.39 -6.66
N ARG A 97 -6.16 13.30 -5.69
CA ARG A 97 -4.85 13.93 -5.40
C ARG A 97 -3.84 12.90 -4.92
N PHE A 98 -4.24 12.06 -3.97
CA PHE A 98 -3.41 10.97 -3.45
C PHE A 98 -2.96 10.01 -4.57
N LYS A 99 -3.86 9.65 -5.50
CA LYS A 99 -3.51 8.80 -6.64
C LYS A 99 -2.41 9.41 -7.51
N VAL A 100 -2.51 10.70 -7.82
CA VAL A 100 -1.49 11.41 -8.64
C VAL A 100 -0.16 11.49 -7.89
N GLN A 101 -0.18 11.89 -6.61
CA GLN A 101 1.02 11.96 -5.78
C GLN A 101 1.71 10.60 -5.63
N LEU A 102 0.94 9.53 -5.40
CA LEU A 102 1.47 8.18 -5.33
C LEU A 102 2.09 7.75 -6.66
N GLN A 103 1.45 8.07 -7.79
CA GLN A 103 2.00 7.75 -9.10
C GLN A 103 3.35 8.46 -9.34
N GLN A 104 3.45 9.76 -9.04
CA GLN A 104 4.70 10.52 -9.16
C GLN A 104 5.81 9.96 -8.26
N LEU A 105 5.46 9.56 -7.04
CA LEU A 105 6.40 8.91 -6.13
C LEU A 105 6.88 7.57 -6.71
N MET A 106 5.97 6.73 -7.22
CA MET A 106 6.34 5.45 -7.81
C MET A 106 7.21 5.61 -9.06
N GLU A 107 6.94 6.61 -9.91
CA GLU A 107 7.79 6.95 -11.06
C GLU A 107 9.21 7.30 -10.62
N THR A 108 9.36 8.10 -9.56
CA THR A 108 10.66 8.47 -8.99
C THR A 108 11.38 7.26 -8.39
N LEU A 109 10.68 6.39 -7.66
CA LEU A 109 11.29 5.20 -7.07
C LEU A 109 11.72 4.18 -8.14
N ASN A 110 10.90 4.01 -9.19
CA ASN A 110 11.17 3.07 -10.27
C ASN A 110 12.34 3.49 -11.18
N SER A 111 12.77 4.75 -11.14
CA SER A 111 13.99 5.21 -11.84
C SER A 111 15.27 4.93 -11.06
N THR A 112 15.17 4.37 -9.85
CA THR A 112 16.30 4.04 -8.98
C THR A 112 16.48 2.53 -8.79
N GLN A 113 17.57 2.12 -8.16
CA GLN A 113 17.76 0.75 -7.70
C GLN A 113 17.14 0.57 -6.30
N PRO A 114 16.08 -0.24 -6.14
CA PRO A 114 15.41 -0.37 -4.85
C PRO A 114 16.16 -1.32 -3.91
N HIS A 115 16.26 -0.93 -2.64
CA HIS A 115 16.70 -1.79 -1.54
C HIS A 115 15.58 -1.86 -0.49
N TYR A 116 15.21 -3.06 -0.07
CA TYR A 116 14.06 -3.29 0.80
C TYR A 116 14.49 -3.66 2.22
N ILE A 117 14.02 -2.91 3.21
CA ILE A 117 14.16 -3.23 4.64
C ILE A 117 12.77 -3.60 5.18
N ARG A 118 12.67 -4.74 5.87
CA ARG A 118 11.43 -5.21 6.50
C ARG A 118 11.60 -5.21 8.02
N CYS A 119 10.92 -4.29 8.68
CA CYS A 119 10.89 -4.22 10.14
C CYS A 119 9.83 -5.18 10.69
N VAL A 120 10.16 -5.89 11.77
CA VAL A 120 9.25 -6.85 12.43
C VAL A 120 9.13 -6.48 13.91
N LYS A 121 7.90 -6.28 14.38
CA LYS A 121 7.59 -6.06 15.79
C LYS A 121 7.46 -7.43 16.48
N PRO A 122 8.32 -7.76 17.46
CA PRO A 122 8.36 -9.10 18.04
C PRO A 122 7.19 -9.39 18.99
N ASN A 123 6.60 -8.38 19.62
CA ASN A 123 5.44 -8.50 20.52
C ASN A 123 4.69 -7.18 20.65
N ASN A 124 3.43 -7.23 21.08
CA ASN A 124 2.63 -6.02 21.30
C ASN A 124 2.83 -5.36 22.67
N LEU A 125 3.49 -6.06 23.61
CA LEU A 125 3.80 -5.56 24.95
C LEU A 125 4.93 -4.52 24.98
N LEU A 126 5.62 -4.31 23.86
CA LEU A 126 6.77 -3.41 23.74
C LEU A 126 7.93 -3.78 24.67
N LYS A 127 8.12 -5.09 24.94
CA LYS A 127 9.17 -5.59 25.82
C LYS A 127 10.28 -6.31 25.05
N PRO A 128 11.55 -6.20 25.47
CA PRO A 128 12.61 -7.02 24.91
C PRO A 128 12.41 -8.51 25.27
N ALA A 129 13.05 -9.40 24.50
CA ALA A 129 13.06 -10.85 24.73
C ALA A 129 11.69 -11.57 24.75
N VAL A 130 10.60 -10.91 24.33
CA VAL A 130 9.29 -11.53 24.16
C VAL A 130 8.99 -11.69 22.67
N PHE A 131 8.63 -12.90 22.24
CA PHE A 131 8.38 -13.21 20.83
C PHE A 131 6.99 -13.85 20.65
N GLU A 132 6.11 -13.14 19.94
CA GLU A 132 4.76 -13.58 19.62
C GLU A 132 4.74 -14.18 18.21
N ASN A 133 4.91 -15.51 18.12
CA ASN A 133 5.07 -16.21 16.84
C ASN A 133 3.95 -15.91 15.83
N VAL A 134 2.68 -15.92 16.26
CA VAL A 134 1.53 -15.67 15.38
C VAL A 134 1.61 -14.28 14.74
N ASN A 135 1.91 -13.25 15.54
CA ASN A 135 2.00 -11.87 15.06
C ASN A 135 3.20 -11.67 14.15
N VAL A 136 4.32 -12.33 14.42
CA VAL A 136 5.50 -12.28 13.55
C VAL A 136 5.25 -12.98 12.22
N ILE A 137 4.65 -14.17 12.21
CA ILE A 137 4.28 -14.87 10.97
C ILE A 137 3.33 -14.03 10.11
N HIS A 138 2.33 -13.39 10.73
CA HIS A 138 1.44 -12.47 10.03
C HIS A 138 2.20 -11.31 9.39
N GLN A 139 3.11 -10.66 10.12
CA GLN A 139 3.95 -9.59 9.58
C GLN A 139 4.84 -10.06 8.41
N LEU A 140 5.43 -11.25 8.51
CA LEU A 140 6.24 -11.83 7.42
C LEU A 140 5.40 -12.11 6.16
N ARG A 141 4.15 -12.52 6.33
CA ARG A 141 3.19 -12.69 5.24
C ARG A 141 2.82 -11.35 4.61
N TYR A 142 2.40 -10.37 5.41
CA TYR A 142 1.96 -9.06 4.93
C TYR A 142 3.12 -8.23 4.34
N GLY A 143 4.33 -8.36 4.87
CA GLY A 143 5.55 -7.75 4.36
C GLY A 143 6.12 -8.46 3.13
N GLY A 144 5.49 -9.54 2.68
CA GLY A 144 5.84 -10.30 1.48
C GLY A 144 7.14 -11.10 1.56
N VAL A 145 7.68 -11.31 2.76
CA VAL A 145 8.90 -12.11 2.97
C VAL A 145 8.64 -13.57 2.57
N LEU A 146 7.51 -14.14 2.99
CA LEU A 146 7.17 -15.52 2.66
C LEU A 146 6.96 -15.73 1.15
N GLU A 147 6.41 -14.74 0.46
CA GLU A 147 6.23 -14.80 -0.99
C GLU A 147 7.54 -14.61 -1.74
N ALA A 148 8.42 -13.74 -1.27
CA ALA A 148 9.77 -13.60 -1.83
C ALA A 148 10.54 -14.93 -1.71
N ILE A 149 10.43 -15.61 -0.57
CA ILE A 149 10.96 -16.97 -0.38
C ILE A 149 10.31 -17.93 -1.39
N ARG A 150 8.98 -17.91 -1.52
CA ARG A 150 8.24 -18.78 -2.46
C ARG A 150 8.70 -18.58 -3.91
N ILE A 151 8.86 -17.34 -4.35
CA ILE A 151 9.36 -16.98 -5.69
C ILE A 151 10.81 -17.46 -5.86
N SER A 152 11.66 -17.25 -4.87
CA SER A 152 13.06 -17.72 -4.89
C SER A 152 13.14 -19.25 -4.97
N CYS A 153 12.32 -19.97 -4.22
CA CYS A 153 12.24 -21.43 -4.24
C CYS A 153 11.67 -22.01 -5.55
N ALA A 154 10.90 -21.24 -6.31
CA ALA A 154 10.39 -21.66 -7.62
C ALA A 154 11.48 -21.66 -8.72
N GLY A 155 12.61 -21.01 -8.47
CA GLY A 155 13.81 -21.09 -9.31
C GLY A 155 14.80 -22.13 -8.79
N TYR A 156 16.07 -21.73 -8.70
CA TYR A 156 17.14 -22.53 -8.11
C TYR A 156 17.63 -21.84 -6.82
N PRO A 157 16.96 -22.08 -5.67
CA PRO A 157 17.27 -21.39 -4.43
C PRO A 157 18.69 -21.71 -3.92
N THR A 158 19.17 -22.92 -4.23
CA THR A 158 20.54 -23.33 -3.93
C THR A 158 21.41 -23.12 -5.16
N ASN A 159 22.11 -22.00 -5.20
CA ASN A 159 23.15 -21.74 -6.21
C ASN A 159 24.51 -21.75 -5.52
N LYS A 160 25.33 -22.76 -5.82
CA LYS A 160 26.68 -22.93 -5.25
C LYS A 160 27.70 -22.95 -6.37
N ASN A 161 28.87 -22.38 -6.11
CA ASN A 161 30.01 -22.59 -7.00
C ASN A 161 30.43 -24.07 -6.98
N PHE A 162 31.18 -24.49 -8.01
CA PHE A 162 31.60 -25.89 -8.16
C PHE A 162 32.42 -26.39 -6.97
N THR A 163 33.31 -25.56 -6.44
CA THR A 163 34.19 -25.92 -5.32
C THR A 163 33.38 -26.23 -4.05
N ASP A 164 32.44 -25.38 -3.68
CA ASP A 164 31.55 -25.56 -2.53
C ASP A 164 30.61 -26.75 -2.71
N PHE A 165 30.17 -26.99 -3.96
CA PHE A 165 29.36 -28.17 -4.28
C PHE A 165 30.15 -29.45 -4.05
N ILE A 166 31.35 -29.56 -4.61
CA ILE A 166 32.24 -30.72 -4.46
C ILE A 166 32.63 -30.92 -2.98
N ASN A 167 33.00 -29.85 -2.28
CA ASN A 167 33.34 -29.92 -0.85
C ASN A 167 32.16 -30.41 0.01
N ARG A 168 30.92 -30.02 -0.33
CA ARG A 168 29.73 -30.40 0.43
C ARG A 168 29.22 -31.80 0.09
N PHE A 169 29.24 -32.17 -1.18
CA PHE A 169 28.56 -33.36 -1.70
C PHE A 169 29.51 -34.46 -2.17
N GLY A 170 30.82 -34.24 -2.22
CA GLY A 170 31.80 -35.26 -2.60
C GLY A 170 31.86 -36.44 -1.64
N LEU A 171 31.32 -36.31 -0.42
CA LEU A 171 31.09 -37.44 0.49
C LEU A 171 30.03 -38.42 -0.02
N LEU A 172 29.10 -37.97 -0.87
CA LEU A 172 28.07 -38.83 -1.46
C LEU A 172 28.63 -39.76 -2.53
N ASP A 173 29.70 -39.35 -3.20
CA ASP A 173 30.44 -40.18 -4.16
C ASP A 173 31.96 -39.91 -4.07
N PRO A 174 32.66 -40.64 -3.19
CA PRO A 174 34.09 -40.51 -3.01
C PRO A 174 34.92 -40.95 -4.22
N GLU A 175 34.37 -41.72 -5.16
CA GLU A 175 35.11 -42.21 -6.33
C GLU A 175 35.30 -41.09 -7.37
N VAL A 176 34.32 -40.20 -7.49
CA VAL A 176 34.41 -38.99 -8.34
C VAL A 176 35.53 -38.06 -7.87
N LEU A 177 35.85 -38.04 -6.57
CA LEU A 177 36.97 -37.27 -6.03
C LEU A 177 38.34 -37.93 -6.26
N ARG A 178 38.38 -39.24 -6.55
CA ARG A 178 39.61 -40.02 -6.79
C ARG A 178 40.07 -40.03 -8.24
N LEU A 179 39.24 -39.58 -9.19
CA LEU A 179 39.57 -39.50 -10.63
C LEU A 179 40.49 -38.31 -11.00
N LYS A 180 41.37 -37.87 -10.09
CA LYS A 180 42.43 -36.88 -10.35
C LYS A 180 43.81 -37.50 -10.20
#